data_AF-A0A1J0EH33-F1
#
_entry.id   AF-A0A1J0EH33-F1
#
_cell.length_a   1.000
_cell.length_b   1.000
_cell.length_c   1.000
_cell.angle_alpha   90.00
_cell.angle_beta   90.00
_cell.angle_gamma   90.00
#
_symmetry.space_group_name_H-M   'P 1'
#
loop_
_entity.id
_entity.type
_entity.pdbx_description
1 polymer ?
#
loop_
_entity_poly.entity_id
_entity_poly.type
_entity_poly.pdbx_seq_one_letter_code
_entity_poly.pdbx_strand_id
1 'polypeptide(L)'
;MSKPFSITNAMRNTIADQLTVQAVAQSGPAISQKLQAANNIFWSEHASRVSALPGLDREHWAELIQVGSVTAVSTCVPTTPVQEGQNFYSREFLKFYFSDREAQAKALFVAVMTSPAFAGVADLVKQSERYSNTFSLRFKSLSGSVPRTHSMSDIPGEHPIVTTCRQIQVEMNELLQAAATFRGQVIDVLITCRSSRQVEELFPEAAQLLPKPIKNEQQLAPVELIASVRATLSKGVAAYGQN
;
A
#
# COMPACT_ATOMS: atom_id res chain seq x y z
N MET A 1 11.33 12.47 -33.91
CA MET A 1 10.03 11.87 -33.52
C MET A 1 10.14 10.37 -33.66
N SER A 2 9.71 9.61 -32.65
CA SER A 2 9.64 8.15 -32.67
C SER A 2 8.69 7.67 -33.76
N LYS A 3 8.97 6.52 -34.38
CA LYS A 3 8.03 5.92 -35.33
C LYS A 3 6.74 5.53 -34.58
N PRO A 4 5.54 5.84 -35.12
CA PRO A 4 4.29 5.40 -34.53
C PRO A 4 4.22 3.88 -34.45
N PHE A 5 3.66 3.35 -33.37
CA PHE A 5 3.46 1.92 -33.18
C PHE A 5 2.04 1.62 -32.68
N SER A 6 1.59 0.38 -32.85
CA SER A 6 0.29 -0.07 -32.38
C SER A 6 0.28 -0.29 -30.87
N ILE A 7 -0.73 0.23 -30.19
CA ILE A 7 -0.84 0.12 -28.73
C ILE A 7 -1.55 -1.19 -28.38
N THR A 8 -0.93 -1.98 -27.49
CA THR A 8 -1.50 -3.25 -27.01
C THR A 8 -2.41 -3.04 -25.80
N ASN A 9 -3.29 -4.00 -25.52
CA ASN A 9 -4.16 -3.95 -24.32
C ASN A 9 -3.37 -3.94 -23.00
N ALA A 10 -2.20 -4.60 -22.97
CA ALA A 10 -1.33 -4.57 -21.80
C ALA A 10 -0.83 -3.14 -21.53
N MET A 11 -0.38 -2.44 -22.58
CA MET A 11 0.07 -1.06 -22.48
C MET A 11 -1.06 -0.13 -22.04
N ARG A 12 -2.27 -0.29 -22.58
CA ARG A 12 -3.44 0.49 -22.15
C ARG A 12 -3.70 0.33 -20.65
N ASN A 13 -3.68 -0.91 -20.15
CA ASN A 13 -3.84 -1.19 -18.72
C ASN A 13 -2.75 -0.55 -17.88
N THR A 14 -1.48 -0.70 -18.26
CA THR A 14 -0.37 -0.09 -17.51
C THR A 14 -0.48 1.43 -17.45
N ILE A 15 -0.81 2.09 -18.58
CA ILE A 15 -0.99 3.54 -18.62
C ILE A 15 -2.16 3.98 -17.75
N ALA A 16 -3.30 3.27 -17.84
CA ALA A 16 -4.45 3.56 -17.00
C ALA A 16 -4.12 3.43 -15.51
N ASP A 17 -3.46 2.34 -15.10
CA ASP A 17 -3.06 2.12 -13.71
C ASP A 17 -2.14 3.25 -13.21
N GLN A 18 -1.14 3.65 -14.02
CA GLN A 18 -0.22 4.72 -13.66
C GLN A 18 -0.90 6.08 -13.56
N LEU A 19 -1.77 6.43 -14.52
CA LEU A 19 -2.55 7.68 -14.47
C LEU A 19 -3.50 7.69 -13.28
N THR A 20 -4.14 6.56 -12.96
CA THR A 20 -5.01 6.45 -11.79
C THR A 20 -4.23 6.68 -10.50
N VAL A 21 -3.04 6.08 -10.34
CA VAL A 21 -2.18 6.31 -9.18
C VAL A 21 -1.75 7.78 -9.09
N GLN A 22 -1.41 8.41 -10.22
CA GLN A 22 -1.07 9.84 -10.25
C GLN A 22 -2.26 10.73 -9.88
N ALA A 23 -3.47 10.42 -10.36
CA ALA A 23 -4.68 11.20 -10.09
C ALA A 23 -5.03 11.21 -8.59
N VAL A 24 -4.86 10.08 -7.90
CA VAL A 24 -5.15 10.00 -6.45
C VAL A 24 -3.99 10.45 -5.56
N ALA A 25 -2.82 10.73 -6.13
CA ALA A 25 -1.60 11.02 -5.37
C ALA A 25 -1.76 12.21 -4.41
N GLN A 26 -2.58 13.21 -4.77
CA GLN A 26 -2.80 14.39 -3.94
C GLN A 26 -3.53 14.09 -2.62
N SER A 27 -4.29 13.00 -2.55
CA SER A 27 -5.05 12.60 -1.36
C SER A 27 -4.16 11.91 -0.31
N GLY A 28 -3.06 11.29 -0.72
CA GLY A 28 -2.17 10.51 0.14
C GLY A 28 -1.63 11.28 1.36
N PRO A 29 -1.05 12.48 1.20
CA PRO A 29 -0.51 13.26 2.32
C PRO A 29 -1.56 13.61 3.38
N ALA A 30 -2.76 14.04 2.96
CA ALA A 30 -3.83 14.42 3.89
C ALA A 30 -4.33 13.22 4.72
N ILE A 31 -4.51 12.07 4.07
CA ILE A 31 -4.92 10.82 4.76
C ILE A 31 -3.81 10.35 5.70
N SER A 32 -2.55 10.40 5.25
CA SER A 32 -1.39 10.06 6.07
C SER A 32 -1.31 10.93 7.33
N GLN A 33 -1.53 12.25 7.21
CA GLN A 33 -1.50 13.16 8.34
C GLN A 33 -2.58 12.82 9.38
N LYS A 34 -3.81 12.53 8.93
CA LYS A 34 -4.91 12.11 9.83
C LYS A 34 -4.58 10.79 10.55
N LEU A 35 -4.04 9.81 9.84
CA LEU A 35 -3.61 8.53 10.42
C LEU A 35 -2.46 8.70 11.42
N GLN A 36 -1.48 9.54 11.12
CA GLN A 36 -0.37 9.84 12.03
C GLN A 36 -0.85 10.57 13.28
N ALA A 37 -1.79 11.52 13.17
CA ALA A 37 -2.40 12.15 14.32
C ALA A 37 -3.10 11.13 15.21
N ALA A 38 -3.92 10.24 14.63
CA ALA A 38 -4.57 9.15 15.34
C ALA A 38 -3.56 8.21 16.03
N ASN A 39 -2.47 7.84 15.34
CA ASN A 39 -1.38 7.03 15.88
C ASN A 39 -0.70 7.70 17.08
N ASN A 40 -0.42 9.00 16.99
CA ASN A 40 0.23 9.75 18.05
C ASN A 40 -0.65 9.87 19.29
N ILE A 41 -1.95 10.15 19.12
CA ILE A 41 -2.90 10.21 20.24
C ILE A 41 -2.95 8.84 20.93
N PHE A 42 -3.10 7.75 20.16
CA PHE A 42 -3.11 6.39 20.70
C PHE A 42 -1.88 6.08 21.58
N TRP A 43 -0.67 6.30 21.05
CA TRP A 43 0.55 6.00 21.78
C TRP A 43 0.82 6.95 22.94
N SER A 44 0.41 8.22 22.84
CA SER A 44 0.50 9.18 23.94
C SER A 44 -0.40 8.76 25.11
N GLU A 45 -1.62 8.36 24.84
CA GLU A 45 -2.54 7.86 25.87
C GLU A 45 -2.05 6.55 26.47
N HIS A 46 -1.59 5.61 25.64
CA HIS A 46 -1.00 4.37 26.13
C HIS A 46 0.18 4.64 27.06
N ALA A 47 1.12 5.50 26.64
CA ALA A 47 2.26 5.89 27.46
C ALA A 47 1.85 6.55 28.79
N SER A 48 0.82 7.40 28.77
CA SER A 48 0.26 8.02 29.97
C SER A 48 -0.33 6.96 30.92
N ARG A 49 -1.10 6.00 30.41
CA ARG A 49 -1.67 4.90 31.21
C ARG A 49 -0.59 4.02 31.81
N VAL A 50 0.46 3.69 31.05
CA VAL A 50 1.60 2.90 31.56
C VAL A 50 2.34 3.67 32.66
N SER A 51 2.60 4.96 32.45
CA SER A 51 3.34 5.79 33.43
C SER A 51 2.56 6.03 34.72
N ALA A 52 1.22 5.87 34.68
CA ALA A 52 0.37 5.95 35.87
C ALA A 52 0.39 4.65 36.71
N LEU A 53 0.94 3.56 36.19
CA LEU A 53 1.06 2.30 36.94
C LEU A 53 2.21 2.41 37.96
N PRO A 54 1.98 2.05 39.23
CA PRO A 54 3.02 2.08 40.25
C PRO A 54 4.23 1.23 39.86
N GLY A 55 5.44 1.81 39.93
CA GLY A 55 6.70 1.12 39.65
C GLY A 55 7.04 0.96 38.17
N LEU A 56 6.30 1.59 37.25
CA LEU A 56 6.55 1.58 35.80
C LEU A 56 6.91 2.97 35.26
N ASP A 57 7.93 3.59 35.86
CA ASP A 57 8.45 4.86 35.36
C ASP A 57 9.11 4.70 33.99
N ARG A 58 8.91 5.69 33.11
CA ARG A 58 9.36 5.64 31.71
C ARG A 58 10.86 5.42 31.54
N GLU A 59 11.66 5.91 32.50
CA GLU A 59 13.12 5.77 32.50
C GLU A 59 13.56 4.30 32.64
N HIS A 60 12.76 3.46 33.31
CA HIS A 60 13.08 2.06 33.57
C HIS A 60 12.47 1.09 32.56
N TRP A 61 11.65 1.55 31.63
CA TRP A 61 10.94 0.66 30.70
C TRP A 61 11.87 -0.22 29.87
N ALA A 62 12.96 0.36 29.36
CA ALA A 62 13.92 -0.38 28.52
C ALA A 62 14.59 -1.52 29.31
N GLU A 63 15.01 -1.24 30.54
CA GLU A 63 15.60 -2.23 31.44
C GLU A 63 14.60 -3.34 31.78
N LEU A 64 13.40 -2.97 32.21
CA LEU A 64 12.34 -3.91 32.57
C LEU A 64 11.92 -4.82 31.40
N ILE A 65 11.91 -4.28 30.18
CA ILE A 65 11.69 -5.06 28.95
C ILE A 65 12.87 -6.01 28.69
N GLN A 66 14.11 -5.51 28.81
CA GLN A 66 15.32 -6.29 28.51
C GLN A 66 15.49 -7.48 29.46
N VAL A 67 15.18 -7.30 30.75
CA VAL A 67 15.24 -8.38 31.75
C VAL A 67 14.01 -9.30 31.73
N GLY A 68 13.02 -9.01 30.88
CA GLY A 68 11.80 -9.83 30.72
C GLY A 68 10.74 -9.63 31.80
N SER A 69 10.90 -8.65 32.69
CA SER A 69 9.90 -8.30 33.71
C SER A 69 8.60 -7.75 33.10
N VAL A 70 8.69 -7.15 31.90
CA VAL A 70 7.55 -6.56 31.20
C VAL A 70 7.56 -6.96 29.74
N THR A 71 6.41 -7.37 29.23
CA THR A 71 6.23 -7.67 27.81
C THR A 71 6.29 -6.41 26.96
N ALA A 72 7.09 -6.42 25.91
CA ALA A 72 7.21 -5.32 24.97
C ALA A 72 6.12 -5.33 23.88
N VAL A 73 5.76 -4.14 23.40
CA VAL A 73 4.95 -3.94 22.20
C VAL A 73 5.45 -2.72 21.43
N SER A 74 5.48 -2.81 20.11
CA SER A 74 5.83 -1.69 19.21
C SER A 74 4.76 -1.42 18.16
N THR A 75 3.78 -2.32 18.01
CA THR A 75 2.65 -2.16 17.10
C THR A 75 1.37 -2.68 17.72
N CYS A 76 0.23 -2.04 17.42
CA CYS A 76 -1.08 -2.43 17.88
C CYS A 76 -2.13 -2.30 16.78
N VAL A 77 -3.03 -3.27 16.67
CA VAL A 77 -4.25 -3.13 15.86
C VAL A 77 -5.34 -2.59 16.80
N PRO A 78 -5.77 -1.33 16.64
CA PRO A 78 -6.77 -0.75 17.54
C PRO A 78 -8.16 -1.34 17.26
N THR A 79 -8.88 -1.62 18.34
CA THR A 79 -10.21 -2.23 18.34
C THR A 79 -11.19 -1.44 19.20
N THR A 80 -12.47 -1.49 18.84
CA THR A 80 -13.58 -1.03 19.68
C THR A 80 -14.31 -2.24 20.24
N PRO A 81 -14.54 -2.34 21.56
CA PRO A 81 -15.42 -3.37 22.09
C PRO A 81 -16.86 -3.10 21.63
N VAL A 82 -17.50 -4.14 21.11
CA VAL A 82 -18.88 -4.14 20.62
C VAL A 82 -19.67 -5.13 21.44
N GLN A 83 -20.83 -4.69 21.91
CA GLN A 83 -21.83 -5.55 22.54
C GLN A 83 -23.05 -5.66 21.62
N GLU A 84 -23.32 -6.86 21.11
CA GLU A 84 -24.48 -7.17 20.29
C GLU A 84 -25.30 -8.26 21.01
N GLY A 85 -26.34 -7.83 21.72
CA GLY A 85 -27.12 -8.72 22.60
C GLY A 85 -26.27 -9.25 23.75
N GLN A 86 -26.09 -10.58 23.79
CA GLN A 86 -25.24 -11.25 24.78
C GLN A 86 -23.79 -11.45 24.30
N ASN A 87 -23.48 -11.12 23.04
CA ASN A 87 -22.15 -11.30 22.48
C ASN A 87 -21.28 -10.07 22.74
N PHE A 88 -20.06 -10.31 23.24
CA PHE A 88 -19.02 -9.30 23.40
C PHE A 88 -17.85 -9.64 22.47
N TYR A 89 -17.51 -8.74 21.57
CA TYR A 89 -16.38 -8.91 20.66
C TYR A 89 -15.72 -7.58 20.32
N SER A 90 -14.49 -7.62 19.84
CA SER A 90 -13.73 -6.43 19.45
C SER A 90 -13.75 -6.24 17.93
N ARG A 91 -14.08 -5.04 17.47
CA ARG A 91 -14.10 -4.67 16.04
C ARG A 91 -12.93 -3.74 15.74
N GLU A 92 -12.13 -4.07 14.73
CA GLU A 92 -11.03 -3.21 14.26
C GLU A 92 -11.56 -1.85 13.79
N PHE A 93 -10.77 -0.80 14.02
CA PHE A 93 -11.13 0.57 13.66
C PHE A 93 -11.28 0.79 12.16
N LEU A 94 -10.36 0.22 11.39
CA LEU A 94 -10.28 0.35 9.96
C LEU A 94 -9.82 -0.99 9.40
N LYS A 95 -10.67 -1.54 8.55
CA LYS A 95 -10.49 -2.83 7.89
C LYS A 95 -10.99 -2.74 6.46
N PHE A 96 -10.09 -2.95 5.51
CA PHE A 96 -10.43 -3.09 4.10
C PHE A 96 -10.46 -4.58 3.77
N TYR A 97 -11.63 -5.08 3.41
CA TYR A 97 -11.82 -6.45 2.96
C TYR A 97 -12.16 -6.45 1.48
N PHE A 98 -11.46 -7.28 0.72
CA PHE A 98 -11.74 -7.53 -0.68
C PHE A 98 -12.19 -8.98 -0.83
N SER A 99 -13.34 -9.22 -1.44
CA SER A 99 -13.74 -10.58 -1.82
C SER A 99 -12.87 -11.09 -2.97
N ASP A 100 -12.85 -12.41 -3.22
CA ASP A 100 -12.09 -12.97 -4.35
C ASP A 100 -12.59 -12.46 -5.71
N ARG A 101 -13.86 -12.02 -5.78
CA ARG A 101 -14.46 -11.40 -6.97
C ARG A 101 -13.99 -9.96 -7.21
N GLU A 102 -13.36 -9.34 -6.22
CA GLU A 102 -12.87 -7.96 -6.24
C GLU A 102 -11.35 -7.89 -6.48
N ALA A 103 -10.79 -8.87 -7.17
CA ALA A 103 -9.36 -8.94 -7.47
C ALA A 103 -8.81 -7.65 -8.11
N GLN A 104 -9.58 -6.99 -8.99
CA GLN A 104 -9.20 -5.72 -9.61
C GLN A 104 -9.18 -4.56 -8.60
N ALA A 105 -10.18 -4.47 -7.71
CA ALA A 105 -10.22 -3.44 -6.67
C ALA A 105 -9.07 -3.63 -5.66
N LYS A 106 -8.76 -4.89 -5.30
CA LYS A 106 -7.60 -5.23 -4.48
C LYS A 106 -6.29 -4.83 -5.17
N ALA A 107 -6.14 -5.14 -6.46
CA ALA A 107 -4.93 -4.78 -7.21
C ALA A 107 -4.75 -3.26 -7.28
N LEU A 108 -5.83 -2.52 -7.52
CA LEU A 108 -5.82 -1.06 -7.50
C LEU A 108 -5.46 -0.52 -6.10
N PHE A 109 -6.06 -1.06 -5.05
CA PHE A 109 -5.72 -0.70 -3.67
C PHE A 109 -4.22 -0.91 -3.39
N VAL A 110 -3.67 -2.07 -3.75
CA VAL A 110 -2.24 -2.37 -3.58
C VAL A 110 -1.38 -1.41 -4.41
N ALA A 111 -1.76 -1.09 -5.65
CA ALA A 111 -1.03 -0.13 -6.48
C ALA A 111 -1.01 1.27 -5.87
N VAL A 112 -2.14 1.74 -5.34
CA VAL A 112 -2.23 3.03 -4.63
C VAL A 112 -1.37 3.00 -3.37
N MET A 113 -1.50 1.97 -2.53
CA MET A 113 -0.77 1.85 -1.26
C MET A 113 0.74 1.66 -1.42
N THR A 114 1.20 1.11 -2.55
CA THR A 114 2.63 0.98 -2.86
C THR A 114 3.21 2.22 -3.54
N SER A 115 2.38 3.21 -3.89
CA SER A 115 2.84 4.46 -4.48
C SER A 115 3.58 5.35 -3.46
N PRO A 116 4.56 6.16 -3.89
CA PRO A 116 5.26 7.08 -3.00
C PRO A 116 4.33 8.07 -2.27
N ALA A 117 3.25 8.48 -2.93
CA ALA A 117 2.28 9.42 -2.35
C ALA A 117 1.52 8.86 -1.14
N PHE A 118 1.39 7.53 -1.05
CA PHE A 118 0.70 6.84 0.04
C PHE A 118 1.67 6.15 1.03
N ALA A 119 2.98 6.41 0.93
CA ALA A 119 3.98 5.75 1.78
C ALA A 119 3.67 5.87 3.28
N GLY A 120 3.21 7.04 3.73
CA GLY A 120 2.83 7.25 5.13
C GLY A 120 1.56 6.52 5.56
N VAL A 121 0.58 6.35 4.65
CA VAL A 121 -0.60 5.51 4.87
C VAL A 121 -0.18 4.03 4.95
N ALA A 122 0.70 3.60 4.06
CA ALA A 122 1.16 2.21 3.97
C ALA A 122 2.08 1.76 5.11
N ASP A 123 2.70 2.70 5.84
CA ASP A 123 3.41 2.36 7.09
C ASP A 123 2.42 1.92 8.18
N LEU A 124 1.20 2.46 8.16
CA LEU A 124 0.17 2.22 9.18
C LEU A 124 -0.91 1.24 8.73
N VAL A 125 -1.14 1.00 7.44
CA VAL A 125 -2.12 0.02 6.95
C VAL A 125 -1.38 -1.19 6.39
N LYS A 126 -1.57 -2.35 7.02
CA LYS A 126 -0.87 -3.58 6.65
C LYS A 126 -1.85 -4.69 6.34
N GLN A 127 -1.47 -5.57 5.42
CA GLN A 127 -2.17 -6.82 5.18
C GLN A 127 -2.19 -7.62 6.50
N SER A 128 -3.37 -8.05 6.94
CA SER A 128 -3.54 -8.69 8.26
C SER A 128 -2.75 -10.00 8.32
N GLU A 129 -2.73 -10.77 7.23
CA GLU A 129 -1.99 -12.02 7.06
C GLU A 129 -1.41 -12.14 5.65
N ARG A 130 -0.40 -12.99 5.45
CA ARG A 130 0.32 -13.15 4.18
C ARG A 130 -0.60 -13.46 2.98
N TYR A 131 -1.72 -14.13 3.22
CA TYR A 131 -2.69 -14.52 2.19
C TYR A 131 -4.09 -13.94 2.42
N SER A 132 -4.25 -13.01 3.37
CA SER A 132 -5.57 -12.40 3.59
C SER A 132 -5.91 -11.43 2.46
N ASN A 133 -7.19 -11.36 2.12
CA ASN A 133 -7.73 -10.23 1.35
C ASN A 133 -8.11 -9.04 2.24
N THR A 134 -7.53 -9.01 3.44
CA THR A 134 -7.82 -8.04 4.48
C THR A 134 -6.59 -7.19 4.74
N PHE A 135 -6.81 -5.88 4.81
CA PHE A 135 -5.84 -4.89 5.28
C PHE A 135 -6.41 -4.18 6.50
N SER A 136 -5.60 -4.05 7.54
CA SER A 136 -5.99 -3.47 8.82
C SER A 136 -5.07 -2.34 9.19
N LEU A 137 -5.61 -1.35 9.91
CA LEU A 137 -4.82 -0.33 10.57
C LEU A 137 -3.98 -0.95 11.68
N ARG A 138 -2.69 -0.62 11.69
CA ARG A 138 -1.69 -1.02 12.67
C ARG A 138 -0.93 0.22 13.11
N PHE A 139 -1.30 0.72 14.28
CA PHE A 139 -0.55 1.78 14.94
C PHE A 139 0.83 1.29 15.33
N LYS A 140 1.81 2.19 15.25
CA LYS A 140 3.24 1.92 15.41
C LYS A 140 3.86 2.96 16.33
N SER A 141 4.52 2.48 17.38
CA SER A 141 5.18 3.34 18.36
C SER A 141 6.40 4.01 17.73
N LEU A 142 6.45 5.33 17.80
CA LEU A 142 7.59 6.12 17.29
C LEU A 142 8.81 6.04 18.22
N SER A 143 8.60 5.76 19.50
CA SER A 143 9.66 5.63 20.50
C SER A 143 10.21 4.20 20.62
N GLY A 144 9.86 3.30 19.70
CA GLY A 144 10.24 1.89 19.76
C GLY A 144 9.37 1.08 20.71
N SER A 145 9.94 0.03 21.29
CA SER A 145 9.22 -0.88 22.20
C SER A 145 8.82 -0.19 23.50
N VAL A 146 7.55 -0.33 23.88
CA VAL A 146 7.00 0.16 25.16
C VAL A 146 6.34 -1.00 25.92
N PRO A 147 6.10 -0.85 27.24
CA PRO A 147 5.35 -1.83 28.02
C PRO A 147 3.98 -2.14 27.41
N ARG A 148 3.65 -3.42 27.31
CA ARG A 148 2.33 -3.90 26.90
C ARG A 148 1.41 -3.94 28.12
N THR A 149 0.24 -3.32 28.00
CA THR A 149 -0.83 -3.45 28.99
C THR A 149 -1.94 -4.36 28.47
N HIS A 150 -2.71 -4.94 29.39
CA HIS A 150 -3.92 -5.67 29.02
C HIS A 150 -4.94 -4.71 28.39
N SER A 151 -5.67 -5.17 27.37
CA SER A 151 -6.67 -4.37 26.65
C SER A 151 -6.17 -3.07 26.04
N MET A 152 -4.86 -2.92 25.78
CA MET A 152 -4.33 -1.70 25.11
C MET A 152 -4.92 -1.47 23.71
N SER A 153 -5.40 -2.53 23.06
CA SER A 153 -6.08 -2.44 21.77
C SER A 153 -7.50 -1.92 21.90
N ASP A 154 -8.16 -2.15 23.04
CA ASP A 154 -9.58 -1.86 23.23
C ASP A 154 -9.79 -0.41 23.64
N ILE A 155 -10.31 0.35 22.70
CA ILE A 155 -10.59 1.77 22.85
C ILE A 155 -12.11 1.96 22.88
N PRO A 156 -12.64 2.71 23.86
CA PRO A 156 -14.08 2.97 23.94
C PRO A 156 -14.65 3.54 22.65
N GLY A 157 -15.86 3.12 22.26
CA GLY A 157 -16.48 3.52 20.99
C GLY A 157 -16.73 5.04 20.84
N GLU A 158 -16.88 5.74 21.95
CA GLU A 158 -17.07 7.20 22.06
C GLU A 158 -15.74 7.98 21.87
N HIS A 159 -14.61 7.27 21.86
CA HIS A 159 -13.31 7.93 21.81
C HIS A 159 -13.08 8.64 20.46
N PRO A 160 -12.57 9.89 20.43
CA PRO A 160 -12.42 10.65 19.18
C PRO A 160 -11.61 9.94 18.08
N ILE A 161 -10.60 9.14 18.46
CA ILE A 161 -9.80 8.35 17.51
C ILE A 161 -10.68 7.39 16.70
N VAL A 162 -11.72 6.80 17.30
CA VAL A 162 -12.65 5.88 16.61
C VAL A 162 -13.34 6.62 15.46
N THR A 163 -13.88 7.81 15.73
CA THR A 163 -14.54 8.66 14.74
C THR A 163 -13.56 9.05 13.63
N THR A 164 -12.35 9.48 13.98
CA THR A 164 -11.30 9.82 13.00
C THR A 164 -10.97 8.63 12.10
N CYS A 165 -10.79 7.43 12.66
CA CYS A 165 -10.45 6.24 11.88
C CYS A 165 -11.59 5.81 10.95
N ARG A 166 -12.85 5.93 11.39
CA ARG A 166 -14.03 5.67 10.55
C ARG A 166 -14.13 6.67 9.39
N GLN A 167 -13.90 7.96 9.65
CA GLN A 167 -13.86 8.99 8.60
C GLN A 167 -12.77 8.67 7.56
N ILE A 168 -11.57 8.30 8.00
CA ILE A 168 -10.49 7.88 7.10
C ILE A 168 -10.89 6.66 6.27
N GLN A 169 -11.58 5.68 6.87
CA GLN A 169 -12.06 4.51 6.13
C GLN A 169 -13.06 4.89 5.04
N VAL A 170 -14.00 5.80 5.34
CA VAL A 170 -14.96 6.33 4.35
C VAL A 170 -14.22 7.07 3.23
N GLU A 171 -13.33 8.01 3.58
CA GLU A 171 -12.54 8.78 2.61
C GLU A 171 -11.70 7.86 1.69
N MET A 172 -11.09 6.81 2.25
CA MET A 172 -10.34 5.83 1.47
C MET A 172 -11.24 5.01 0.53
N ASN A 173 -12.42 4.58 1.00
CA ASN A 173 -13.37 3.84 0.16
C ASN A 173 -13.88 4.71 -1.00
N GLU A 174 -14.25 5.96 -0.73
CA GLU A 174 -14.68 6.92 -1.75
C GLU A 174 -13.56 7.21 -2.77
N LEU A 175 -12.32 7.39 -2.28
CA LEU A 175 -11.16 7.58 -3.14
C LEU A 175 -10.94 6.38 -4.08
N LEU A 176 -11.02 5.15 -3.55
CA LEU A 176 -10.83 3.93 -4.36
C LEU A 176 -11.95 3.76 -5.39
N GLN A 177 -13.18 4.10 -5.04
CA GLN A 177 -14.31 4.07 -5.96
C GLN A 177 -14.14 5.11 -7.08
N ALA A 178 -13.71 6.32 -6.74
CA ALA A 178 -13.39 7.37 -7.72
C ALA A 178 -12.21 6.95 -8.61
N ALA A 179 -11.17 6.34 -8.05
CA ALA A 179 -10.03 5.82 -8.77
C ALA A 179 -10.42 4.73 -9.77
N ALA A 180 -11.27 3.78 -9.36
CA ALA A 180 -11.77 2.72 -10.24
C ALA A 180 -12.60 3.30 -11.41
N THR A 181 -13.42 4.31 -11.13
CA THR A 181 -14.23 5.01 -12.13
C THR A 181 -13.33 5.75 -13.14
N PHE A 182 -12.37 6.53 -12.65
CA PHE A 182 -11.39 7.24 -13.47
C PHE A 182 -10.57 6.28 -14.33
N ARG A 183 -10.11 5.16 -13.76
CA ARG A 183 -9.40 4.12 -14.50
C ARG A 183 -10.24 3.58 -15.67
N GLY A 184 -11.53 3.31 -15.43
CA GLY A 184 -12.46 2.87 -16.48
C GLY A 184 -12.54 3.89 -17.62
N GLN A 185 -12.73 5.17 -17.29
CA GLN A 185 -12.78 6.25 -18.28
C GLN A 185 -11.48 6.36 -19.09
N VAL A 186 -10.32 6.24 -18.45
CA VAL A 186 -9.01 6.25 -19.13
C VAL A 186 -8.90 5.07 -20.09
N ILE A 187 -9.31 3.87 -19.68
CA ILE A 187 -9.31 2.69 -20.54
C ILE A 187 -10.22 2.91 -21.76
N ASP A 188 -11.43 3.43 -21.56
CA ASP A 188 -12.38 3.67 -22.65
C ASP A 188 -11.78 4.63 -23.69
N VAL A 189 -11.13 5.72 -23.25
CA VAL A 189 -10.40 6.64 -24.13
C VAL A 189 -9.26 5.93 -24.86
N LEU A 190 -8.41 5.18 -24.15
CA LEU A 190 -7.25 4.49 -24.74
C LEU A 190 -7.63 3.39 -25.72
N ILE A 191 -8.79 2.76 -25.57
CA ILE A 191 -9.32 1.76 -26.52
C ILE A 191 -9.64 2.41 -27.87
N THR A 192 -10.10 3.67 -27.89
CA THR A 192 -10.35 4.40 -29.15
C THR A 192 -9.06 4.67 -29.93
N CYS A 193 -7.91 4.71 -29.24
CA CYS A 193 -6.61 4.95 -29.84
C CYS A 193 -5.99 3.65 -30.35
N ARG A 194 -5.72 3.58 -31.67
CA ARG A 194 -5.08 2.42 -32.31
C ARG A 194 -3.56 2.53 -32.37
N SER A 195 -3.00 3.74 -32.31
CA SER A 195 -1.57 4.00 -32.42
C SER A 195 -1.06 5.00 -31.38
N SER A 196 0.25 4.95 -31.11
CA SER A 196 0.94 5.87 -30.20
C SER A 196 0.73 7.34 -30.59
N ARG A 197 0.68 7.65 -31.89
CA ARG A 197 0.45 9.01 -32.40
C ARG A 197 -0.93 9.54 -32.02
N GLN A 198 -1.97 8.70 -32.07
CA GLN A 198 -3.31 9.14 -31.66
C GLN A 198 -3.38 9.42 -30.15
N VAL A 199 -2.64 8.66 -29.34
CA VAL A 199 -2.52 8.97 -27.91
C VAL A 199 -1.75 10.27 -27.69
N GLU A 200 -0.67 10.52 -28.41
CA GLU A 200 0.06 11.80 -28.36
C GLU A 200 -0.85 13.00 -28.72
N GLU A 201 -1.74 12.84 -29.70
CA GLU A 201 -2.65 13.91 -30.15
C GLU A 201 -3.86 14.12 -29.21
N LEU A 202 -4.46 13.04 -28.70
CA LEU A 202 -5.72 13.09 -27.93
C LEU A 202 -5.53 13.08 -26.41
N PHE A 203 -4.44 12.46 -25.93
CA PHE A 203 -4.18 12.27 -24.50
C PHE A 203 -2.67 12.38 -24.20
N PRO A 204 -2.11 13.59 -24.27
CA PRO A 204 -0.66 13.80 -24.20
C PRO A 204 -0.05 13.34 -22.86
N GLU A 205 -0.80 13.38 -21.76
CA GLU A 205 -0.39 12.85 -20.46
C GLU A 205 -0.18 11.33 -20.52
N ALA A 206 -1.10 10.60 -21.16
CA ALA A 206 -0.98 9.16 -21.38
C ALA A 206 0.18 8.80 -22.31
N ALA A 207 0.49 9.66 -23.29
CA ALA A 207 1.57 9.43 -24.23
C ALA A 207 2.96 9.45 -23.56
N GLN A 208 3.14 10.25 -22.51
CA GLN A 208 4.40 10.31 -21.76
C GLN A 208 4.75 8.98 -21.08
N LEU A 209 3.75 8.14 -20.85
CA LEU A 209 3.85 6.83 -20.19
C LEU A 209 4.01 5.68 -21.18
N LEU A 210 3.95 5.96 -22.50
CA LEU A 210 4.23 4.95 -23.51
C LEU A 210 5.72 4.56 -23.48
N PRO A 211 6.04 3.28 -23.75
CA PRO A 211 7.42 2.82 -23.85
C PRO A 211 8.12 3.61 -24.95
N LYS A 212 9.20 4.28 -24.56
CA LYS A 212 10.06 4.99 -25.52
C LYS A 212 10.80 3.93 -26.34
N PRO A 213 10.91 4.10 -27.67
CA PRO A 213 11.70 3.18 -28.46
C PRO A 213 13.14 3.21 -27.94
N ILE A 214 13.57 2.07 -27.41
CA ILE A 214 14.98 1.85 -27.09
C ILE A 214 15.70 1.97 -28.42
N LYS A 215 16.60 2.95 -28.54
CA LYS A 215 17.58 2.94 -29.62
C LYS A 215 18.40 1.70 -29.40
N ASN A 216 18.05 0.61 -30.07
CA ASN A 216 18.81 -0.62 -29.99
C ASN A 216 20.20 -0.31 -30.57
N GLU A 217 21.19 -0.19 -29.70
CA GLU A 217 22.57 -0.48 -30.09
C GLU A 217 22.56 -1.93 -30.57
N GLN A 218 22.69 -2.09 -31.89
CA GLN A 218 22.85 -3.35 -32.63
C GLN A 218 22.03 -4.53 -32.07
N GLN A 219 20.76 -4.60 -32.45
CA GLN A 219 20.08 -5.89 -32.46
C GLN A 219 20.87 -6.83 -33.40
N LEU A 220 21.56 -7.81 -32.81
CA LEU A 220 22.13 -8.94 -33.53
C LEU A 220 21.05 -9.51 -34.45
N ALA A 221 21.39 -9.73 -35.72
CA ALA A 221 20.43 -10.29 -36.67
C ALA A 221 19.90 -11.63 -36.15
N PRO A 222 18.66 -12.04 -36.44
CA PRO A 222 18.10 -13.31 -35.94
C PRO A 222 18.99 -14.52 -36.17
N VAL A 223 19.79 -14.51 -37.26
CA VAL A 223 20.78 -15.54 -37.59
C VAL A 223 21.94 -15.57 -36.57
N GLU A 224 22.43 -14.40 -36.17
CA GLU A 224 23.51 -14.25 -35.18
C GLU A 224 23.01 -14.61 -33.77
N LEU A 225 21.75 -14.30 -33.48
CA LEU A 225 21.09 -14.67 -32.23
C LEU A 225 20.90 -16.19 -32.13
N ILE A 226 20.47 -16.84 -33.21
CA ILE A 226 20.38 -18.31 -33.30
C ILE A 226 21.78 -18.95 -33.20
N ALA A 227 22.80 -18.38 -33.85
CA ALA A 227 24.16 -18.87 -33.76
C ALA A 227 24.73 -18.76 -32.33
N SER A 228 24.45 -17.64 -31.65
CA SER A 228 24.82 -17.43 -30.24
C SER A 228 24.12 -18.40 -29.29
N VAL A 229 22.81 -18.65 -29.50
CA VAL A 229 22.05 -19.64 -28.74
C VAL A 229 22.59 -21.05 -28.97
N ARG A 230 22.88 -21.42 -30.23
CA ARG A 230 23.49 -22.72 -30.57
C ARG A 230 24.88 -22.88 -29.97
N ALA A 231 25.69 -21.83 -29.97
CA ALA A 231 27.02 -21.83 -29.35
C ALA A 231 26.95 -21.97 -27.83
N THR A 232 25.98 -21.33 -27.18
CA THR A 232 25.75 -21.47 -25.74
C THR A 232 25.20 -22.85 -25.38
N LEU A 233 24.33 -23.42 -26.21
CA LEU A 233 23.85 -24.79 -26.06
C LEU A 233 24.97 -25.82 -26.20
N SER A 234 25.92 -25.62 -27.13
CA SER A 234 27.04 -26.55 -27.32
C SER A 234 28.16 -26.41 -26.29
N LYS A 235 28.36 -25.20 -25.74
CA LYS A 235 29.40 -24.91 -24.73
C LYS A 235 28.92 -25.05 -23.29
N GLY A 236 27.60 -25.17 -23.08
CA GLY A 236 26.98 -25.08 -21.76
C GLY A 236 26.92 -23.63 -21.25
N VAL A 237 25.89 -23.32 -20.47
CA VAL A 237 25.79 -22.02 -19.80
C VAL A 237 26.79 -22.02 -18.65
N ALA A 238 27.82 -21.17 -18.74
CA ALA A 238 28.79 -21.02 -17.65
C ALA A 238 28.06 -20.58 -16.36
N ALA A 239 28.31 -21.29 -15.25
CA ALA A 239 27.79 -20.89 -13.95
C ALA A 239 28.42 -19.56 -13.54
N TYR A 240 27.59 -18.61 -13.12
CA TYR A 240 28.04 -17.31 -12.64
C TYR A 240 28.89 -17.47 -11.37
N GLY A 241 30.14 -17.01 -11.43
CA GLY A 241 30.97 -16.74 -10.25
C GLY A 241 32.10 -17.75 -9.97
N GLN A 242 33.21 -17.62 -10.69
CA GLN A 242 34.56 -17.68 -10.11
C GLN A 242 35.49 -16.78 -10.93
N ASN A 243 35.77 -15.60 -10.38
CA ASN A 243 37.06 -14.91 -10.45
C ASN A 243 37.26 -14.25 -9.09
#